data_AF-A0A839VAJ3-F1
#
_entry.id   AF-A0A839VAJ3-F1
#
_cell.length_a   1.000
_cell.length_b   1.000
_cell.length_c   1.000
_cell.angle_alpha   90.00
_cell.angle_beta   90.00
_cell.angle_gamma   90.00
#
_symmetry.space_group_name_H-M   'P 1'
#
loop_
_entity.id
_entity.type
_entity.pdbx_description
1 polymer ?
#
loop_
_entity_poly.entity_id
_entity_poly.type
_entity_poly.pdbx_seq_one_letter_code
_entity_poly.pdbx_strand_id
1 'polypeptide(L)' 'MMMCKEATRLMSLKQDRTLTFQERLSLRLHLTMCSACRECDRQFTLLHKAGRRFDPEDDDDGP' A
#
# COMPACT_ATOMS: atom_id res chain seq x y z
N MET A 1 4.49 17.04 11.00
CA MET A 1 5.55 16.07 10.70
C MET A 1 5.06 14.72 11.19
N MET A 2 4.76 13.81 10.27
CA MET A 2 4.19 12.49 10.56
C MET A 2 5.32 11.50 10.84
N MET A 3 5.16 10.61 11.82
CA MET A 3 6.20 9.63 12.17
C MET A 3 6.23 8.46 11.17
N CYS A 4 7.40 7.85 10.99
CA CYS A 4 7.53 6.67 10.12
C CYS A 4 6.56 5.54 10.49
N LYS A 5 6.30 5.34 11.81
CA LYS A 5 5.31 4.37 12.30
C LYS A 5 3.89 4.65 11.79
N GLU A 6 3.52 5.92 11.74
CA GLU A 6 2.23 6.34 11.22
C GLU A 6 2.19 6.19 9.68
N ALA A 7 3.32 6.39 9.01
CA ALA A 7 3.45 6.16 7.55
C ALA A 7 3.22 4.70 7.21
N THR A 8 3.89 3.79 7.90
CA THR A 8 3.67 2.35 7.73
C THR A 8 2.24 1.96 8.06
N ARG A 9 1.61 2.57 9.07
CA ARG A 9 0.19 2.33 9.38
C ARG A 9 -0.73 2.75 8.23
N LEU A 10 -0.53 3.94 7.65
CA LEU A 10 -1.30 4.40 6.51
C LEU A 10 -1.03 3.57 5.25
N MET A 11 0.21 3.10 5.03
CA MET A 11 0.52 2.17 3.94
C MET A 11 -0.27 0.87 4.05
N SER A 12 -0.32 0.27 5.25
CA SER A 12 -1.14 -0.93 5.50
C SER A 12 -2.62 -0.63 5.27
N LEU A 13 -3.13 0.45 5.86
CA LEU A 13 -4.55 0.83 5.72
C LEU A 13 -4.94 1.09 4.26
N LYS A 14 -4.02 1.57 3.40
CA LYS A 14 -4.25 1.73 1.96
C LYS A 14 -4.57 0.42 1.25
N GLN A 15 -4.11 -0.71 1.80
CA GLN A 15 -4.36 -2.05 1.25
C GLN A 15 -5.72 -2.60 1.70
N ASP A 16 -6.16 -2.26 2.90
CA ASP A 16 -7.44 -2.71 3.47
C ASP A 16 -8.62 -1.82 3.04
N ARG A 17 -8.39 -0.50 2.94
CA ARG A 17 -9.41 0.49 2.57
C ARG A 17 -8.84 1.64 1.76
N THR A 18 -9.73 2.39 1.13
CA THR A 18 -9.37 3.69 0.58
C THR A 18 -9.01 4.67 1.70
N LEU A 19 -7.83 5.28 1.59
CA LEU A 19 -7.42 6.38 2.47
C LEU A 19 -8.28 7.62 2.21
N THR A 20 -8.50 8.43 3.25
CA THR A 20 -9.09 9.76 3.09
C THR A 20 -8.12 10.67 2.35
N PHE A 21 -8.62 11.78 1.80
CA PHE A 21 -7.79 12.74 1.08
C PHE A 21 -6.65 13.29 1.95
N GLN A 22 -6.94 13.59 3.23
CA GLN A 22 -5.94 14.08 4.19
C GLN A 22 -4.87 13.03 4.50
N GLU A 23 -5.27 11.77 4.75
CA GLU A 23 -4.33 10.66 4.98
C GLU A 23 -3.41 10.44 3.78
N ARG A 24 -3.99 10.46 2.57
CA ARG A 24 -3.24 10.29 1.33
C ARG A 24 -2.25 11.41 1.10
N LEU A 25 -2.63 12.67 1.40
CA LEU A 25 -1.74 13.82 1.26
C LEU A 25 -0.59 13.75 2.28
N SER A 26 -0.89 13.49 3.55
CA SER A 26 0.11 13.37 4.62
C SER A 26 1.11 12.26 4.35
N LEU A 27 0.62 11.09 3.92
CA LEU A 27 1.50 9.98 3.51
C LEU A 27 2.39 10.41 2.33
N ARG A 28 1.81 10.99 1.27
CA ARG A 28 2.59 11.41 0.09
C ARG A 28 3.67 12.42 0.43
N LEU A 29 3.38 13.40 1.29
CA LEU A 29 4.37 14.36 1.77
C LEU A 29 5.51 13.65 2.51
N HIS A 30 5.20 12.72 3.42
CA HIS A 30 6.23 11.96 4.14
C HIS A 30 7.12 11.13 3.21
N LEU A 31 6.54 10.47 2.19
CA LEU A 31 7.31 9.68 1.21
C LEU A 31 8.27 10.52 0.35
N THR A 32 8.01 11.82 0.19
CA THR A 32 8.95 12.71 -0.52
C THR A 32 10.19 13.04 0.31
N MET A 33 10.09 12.96 1.64
CA MET A 33 11.16 13.36 2.57
C MET A 33 11.88 12.16 3.21
N CYS A 34 11.27 10.97 3.20
CA CYS A 34 11.83 9.76 3.80
C CYS A 34 11.98 8.65 2.75
N SER A 35 13.23 8.40 2.35
CA SER A 35 13.58 7.34 1.38
C SER A 35 13.22 5.94 1.89
N ALA A 36 13.43 5.66 3.18
CA ALA A 36 13.10 4.37 3.79
C ALA A 36 11.59 4.06 3.70
N CYS A 37 10.74 5.05 4.03
CA CYS A 37 9.30 4.89 3.90
C CYS A 37 8.86 4.77 2.44
N ARG A 38 9.52 5.47 1.50
CA ARG A 38 9.26 5.33 0.07
C ARG A 38 9.53 3.91 -0.44
N GLU A 39 10.60 3.29 0.01
CA GLU A 39 10.90 1.89 -0.34
C GLU A 39 9.91 0.92 0.33
N CYS A 40 9.55 1.19 1.58
CA CYS A 40 8.53 0.41 2.29
C CYS A 40 7.17 0.40 1.55
N ASP A 41 6.65 1.57 1.11
CA ASP A 41 5.39 1.65 0.34
C ASP A 41 5.45 0.87 -0.98
N ARG A 42 6.62 0.83 -1.63
CA ARG A 42 6.84 -0.01 -2.83
C ARG A 42 6.72 -1.49 -2.50
N GLN A 43 7.34 -1.95 -1.41
CA GLN A 43 7.25 -3.35 -0.97
C GLN A 43 5.81 -3.75 -0.60
N PHE A 44 5.08 -2.89 0.11
CA PHE A 44 3.65 -3.12 0.40
C PHE A 44 2.83 -3.27 -0.88
N THR A 45 3.07 -2.43 -1.87
CA THR A 45 2.38 -2.49 -3.17
C THR A 45 2.72 -3.76 -3.94
N LEU A 46 3.99 -4.19 -3.93
CA LEU A 46 4.42 -5.44 -4.56
C LEU A 46 3.76 -6.66 -3.90
N LEU A 47 3.78 -6.72 -2.57
CA LEU A 47 3.18 -7.83 -1.81
C LEU A 47 1.68 -7.95 -2.09
N HIS A 48 0.96 -6.82 -2.08
CA HIS A 48 -0.47 -6.83 -2.37
C HIS A 48 -0.79 -7.21 -3.81
N LYS A 49 0.01 -6.76 -4.78
CA LYS A 49 -0.14 -7.15 -6.19
C LYS A 49 0.10 -8.65 -6.37
N ALA A 50 1.09 -9.21 -5.68
CA ALA A 50 1.34 -10.64 -5.69
C ALA A 50 0.16 -11.40 -5.05
N GLY A 51 -0.34 -10.96 -3.90
CA GLY A 51 -1.50 -11.56 -3.23
C GLY A 51 -2.76 -11.60 -4.11
N ARG A 52 -3.06 -10.53 -4.85
CA ARG A 52 -4.18 -10.51 -5.82
C ARG A 52 -4.03 -11.45 -7.01
N ARG A 53 -2.81 -11.92 -7.31
CA ARG A 53 -2.57 -12.88 -8.40
C ARG A 53 -2.88 -14.33 -7.99
N PHE A 54 -3.06 -14.58 -6.69
CA PHE A 54 -3.40 -15.89 -6.15
C PHE A 54 -4.89 -16.03 -5.82
N ASP A 55 -5.74 -15.19 -6.40
CA ASP A 55 -7.18 -15.38 -6.29
C ASP A 55 -7.56 -16.62 -7.14
N PRO A 56 -7.99 -17.73 -6.54
CA PRO A 56 -8.22 -19.00 -7.24
C PRO A 56 -9.53 -19.02 -8.05
N GLU A 57 -10.13 -17.85 -8.34
CA GLU A 57 -11.39 -17.72 -9.09
C GLU A 57 -11.19 -17.50 -10.61
N ASP A 58 -10.03 -17.87 -11.18
CA ASP A 58 -9.69 -17.74 -12.61
C ASP A 58 -9.21 -19.08 -13.25
N ASP A 59 -9.60 -20.23 -12.72
CA ASP A 59 -9.40 -21.56 -13.37
C ASP A 59 -10.72 -22.39 -13.41
N ASP A 60 -11.86 -21.73 -13.68
CA ASP A 60 -13.09 -22.37 -14.20
C ASP A 60 -13.56 -21.60 -15.46
N ASP A 61 -12.82 -21.72 -16.56
CA ASP A 61 -13.38 -21.56 -17.90
C ASP A 61 -12.71 -22.58 -18.83
N GLY A 62 -13.51 -23.54 -19.28
CA GLY A 62 -13.11 -24.73 -20.05
C GLY A 62 -12.54 -24.42 -21.43
N PRO A 63 -12.03 -25.46 -22.11
CA PRO A 63 -12.90 -26.48 -22.72
C PRO A 63 -12.55 -27.94 -22.39
#